data_AF-A0A0J9V1Z4-F1
#
_entry.id   AF-A0A0J9V1Z4-F1
#
_cell.length_a   1.000
_cell.length_b   1.000
_cell.length_c   1.000
_cell.angle_alpha   90.00
_cell.angle_beta   90.00
_cell.angle_gamma   90.00
#
_symmetry.space_group_name_H-M   'P 1'
#
loop_
_entity.id
_entity.type
_entity.pdbx_description
1 polymer ?
#
loop_
_entity_poly.entity_id
_entity_poly.type
_entity_poly.pdbx_seq_one_letter_code
_entity_poly.pdbx_strand_id
1 'polypeptide(L)'
;MSNPNDPPLDEIQWRSPMAIQQMGGLHNNTILFYFAESPFFERTSNNAVVYNQAMNVPSMYPVIQTREAFETHLNTMSGLEFRVVEEPAETGPGAGTGVWVIRKQTRRKSAYDDDEITVHATYFVVGENIYMAPTLSAILSARILTISSQVTNAVTTAESVRKWGPSMGNFYQLPSAKTSTKPRIHTSAAATPMPVSDEASKAPAAPTAAAQKDDEKSLERLAEESFMIHMKYGGEYIDENPITGRPGEFHLTTTGRKPPQIAKTDGPIRSINTPTINTKVDDKKESKERTPKSATAPKPRRKKSKMVNSTSTPAAS
;
A
#
# COMPACT_ATOMS: atom_id res chain seq x y z
N MET A 1 -13.55 -8.70 -28.34
CA MET A 1 -14.54 -7.59 -28.36
C MET A 1 -15.12 -7.50 -26.97
N SER A 2 -14.58 -6.66 -26.10
CA SER A 2 -15.18 -6.35 -24.80
C SER A 2 -16.31 -5.35 -24.98
N ASN A 3 -17.41 -5.52 -24.27
CA ASN A 3 -18.50 -4.54 -24.29
C ASN A 3 -18.04 -3.30 -23.48
N PRO A 4 -18.30 -2.05 -23.89
CA PRO A 4 -17.82 -0.87 -23.14
C PRO A 4 -18.40 -0.72 -21.72
N ASN A 5 -19.46 -1.48 -21.40
CA ASN A 5 -20.10 -1.53 -20.09
C ASN A 5 -19.66 -2.73 -19.22
N ASP A 6 -18.84 -3.65 -19.76
CA ASP A 6 -18.29 -4.73 -18.94
C ASP A 6 -17.16 -4.14 -18.07
N PRO A 7 -17.09 -4.48 -16.76
CA PRO A 7 -15.98 -4.05 -15.92
C PRO A 7 -14.64 -4.52 -16.51
N PRO A 8 -13.57 -3.71 -16.39
CA PRO A 8 -12.27 -4.05 -16.95
C PRO A 8 -11.69 -5.31 -16.28
N LEU A 9 -10.83 -6.04 -17.01
CA LEU A 9 -10.37 -7.36 -16.60
C LEU A 9 -9.56 -7.37 -15.29
N ASP A 10 -9.01 -6.23 -14.86
CA ASP A 10 -8.32 -6.07 -13.58
C ASP A 10 -9.26 -5.80 -12.38
N GLU A 11 -10.54 -5.52 -12.63
CA GLU A 11 -11.57 -5.34 -11.58
C GLU A 11 -12.40 -6.62 -11.32
N ILE A 12 -12.37 -7.60 -12.23
CA ILE A 12 -13.13 -8.85 -12.09
C ILE A 12 -12.34 -9.94 -11.37
N GLN A 13 -13.06 -10.78 -10.61
CA GLN A 13 -12.59 -12.08 -10.17
C GLN A 13 -13.34 -13.18 -10.92
N TRP A 14 -12.65 -14.27 -11.27
CA TRP A 14 -13.27 -15.41 -11.91
C TRP A 14 -13.00 -16.71 -11.15
N ARG A 15 -14.02 -17.58 -11.06
CA ARG A 15 -13.91 -18.94 -10.54
C ARG A 15 -14.91 -19.87 -11.23
N SER A 16 -14.56 -21.14 -11.36
CA SER A 16 -15.49 -22.19 -11.81
C SER A 16 -15.31 -23.46 -10.97
N PRO A 17 -16.10 -23.65 -9.88
CA PRO A 17 -16.03 -24.84 -9.04
C PRO A 17 -16.32 -26.13 -9.83
N MET A 18 -17.19 -26.06 -10.84
CA MET A 18 -17.54 -27.21 -11.69
C MET A 18 -16.34 -27.68 -12.53
N ALA A 19 -15.55 -26.76 -13.08
CA ALA A 19 -14.33 -27.12 -13.82
C ALA A 19 -13.28 -27.77 -12.91
N ILE A 20 -13.09 -27.24 -11.69
CA ILE A 20 -12.16 -27.81 -10.71
C ILE A 20 -12.59 -29.24 -10.30
N GLN A 21 -13.89 -29.46 -10.07
CA GLN A 21 -14.42 -30.79 -9.74
C GLN A 21 -14.20 -31.80 -10.88
N GLN A 22 -14.41 -31.39 -12.14
CA GLN A 22 -14.15 -32.24 -13.30
C GLN A 22 -12.66 -32.61 -13.47
N MET A 23 -11.75 -31.71 -13.07
CA MET A 23 -10.30 -31.94 -13.11
C MET A 23 -9.72 -32.65 -11.88
N GLY A 24 -10.54 -32.99 -10.87
CA GLY A 24 -10.07 -33.65 -9.65
C GLY A 24 -9.32 -32.72 -8.68
N GLY A 25 -9.49 -31.40 -8.80
CA GLY A 25 -8.85 -30.39 -7.95
C GLY A 25 -7.79 -29.56 -8.67
N LEU A 26 -7.33 -28.49 -7.99
CA LEU A 26 -6.30 -27.60 -8.51
C LEU A 26 -4.91 -28.07 -8.07
N HIS A 27 -4.08 -28.46 -9.04
CA HIS A 27 -2.69 -28.88 -8.82
C HIS A 27 -1.81 -28.50 -10.00
N ASN A 28 -0.51 -28.82 -9.89
CA ASN A 28 0.54 -28.43 -10.84
C ASN A 28 0.17 -28.70 -12.33
N ASN A 29 -0.44 -29.84 -12.64
CA ASN A 29 -0.80 -30.17 -14.02
C ASN A 29 -2.15 -29.56 -14.47
N THR A 30 -3.07 -29.26 -13.55
CA THR A 30 -4.42 -28.73 -13.91
C THR A 30 -4.50 -27.20 -13.91
N ILE A 31 -3.59 -26.48 -13.24
CA ILE A 31 -3.61 -25.02 -13.12
C ILE A 31 -3.70 -24.28 -14.47
N LEU A 32 -2.95 -24.71 -15.49
CA LEU A 32 -2.97 -24.07 -16.82
C LEU A 32 -4.26 -24.37 -17.60
N PHE A 33 -4.84 -25.56 -17.42
CA PHE A 33 -6.13 -25.91 -18.04
C PHE A 33 -7.30 -25.23 -17.33
N TYR A 34 -7.23 -25.08 -16.00
CA TYR A 34 -8.19 -24.26 -15.24
C TYR A 34 -8.12 -22.78 -15.64
N PHE A 35 -6.92 -22.24 -15.83
CA PHE A 35 -6.75 -20.89 -16.33
C PHE A 35 -7.32 -20.72 -17.75
N ALA A 36 -7.27 -21.76 -18.60
CA ALA A 36 -7.78 -21.71 -19.97
C ALA A 36 -9.32 -21.55 -20.08
N GLU A 37 -10.06 -21.94 -19.06
CA GLU A 37 -11.52 -21.70 -18.95
C GLU A 37 -11.87 -20.25 -18.54
N SER A 38 -10.89 -19.48 -18.08
CA SER A 38 -11.09 -18.11 -17.60
C SER A 38 -11.21 -17.08 -18.74
N PRO A 39 -11.92 -15.96 -18.54
CA PRO A 39 -11.98 -14.87 -19.53
C PRO A 39 -10.62 -14.17 -19.76
N PHE A 40 -9.64 -14.43 -18.90
CA PHE A 40 -8.27 -13.91 -19.04
C PHE A 40 -7.44 -14.67 -20.08
N PHE A 41 -7.89 -15.87 -20.48
CA PHE A 41 -7.16 -16.71 -21.42
C PHE A 41 -7.43 -16.33 -22.88
N GLU A 42 -6.36 -16.11 -23.62
CA GLU A 42 -6.43 -15.85 -25.06
C GLU A 42 -6.31 -17.15 -25.83
N ARG A 43 -7.40 -17.54 -26.51
CA ARG A 43 -7.48 -18.73 -27.38
C ARG A 43 -6.54 -18.70 -28.60
N THR A 44 -5.93 -17.55 -28.86
CA THR A 44 -4.88 -17.35 -29.87
C THR A 44 -3.46 -17.65 -29.36
N SER A 45 -3.31 -18.00 -28.08
CA SER A 45 -2.01 -18.36 -27.48
C SER A 45 -1.50 -19.72 -27.94
N ASN A 46 -0.18 -19.89 -27.88
CA ASN A 46 0.50 -21.16 -28.14
C ASN A 46 -0.03 -22.28 -27.23
N ASN A 47 -0.41 -21.97 -25.99
CA ASN A 47 -1.04 -22.91 -25.06
C ASN A 47 -2.32 -23.55 -25.65
N ALA A 48 -3.18 -22.75 -26.27
CA ALA A 48 -4.40 -23.23 -26.92
C ALA A 48 -4.07 -24.10 -28.15
N VAL A 49 -3.06 -23.71 -28.93
CA VAL A 49 -2.59 -24.47 -30.10
C VAL A 49 -2.07 -25.84 -29.67
N VAL A 50 -1.17 -25.90 -28.69
CA VAL A 50 -0.61 -27.16 -28.15
C VAL A 50 -1.70 -28.06 -27.58
N TYR A 51 -2.64 -27.49 -26.80
CA TYR A 51 -3.74 -28.26 -26.23
C TYR A 51 -4.64 -28.88 -27.32
N ASN A 52 -5.05 -28.09 -28.31
CA ASN A 52 -5.84 -28.60 -29.43
C ASN A 52 -5.06 -29.64 -30.27
N GLN A 53 -3.76 -29.47 -30.48
CA GLN A 53 -2.92 -30.47 -31.14
C GLN A 53 -2.87 -31.76 -30.34
N ALA A 54 -2.63 -31.72 -29.03
CA ALA A 54 -2.58 -32.90 -28.17
C ALA A 54 -3.92 -33.63 -28.03
N MET A 55 -5.05 -32.93 -28.16
CA MET A 55 -6.39 -33.55 -28.23
C MET A 55 -6.66 -34.28 -29.56
N ASN A 56 -6.15 -33.75 -30.69
CA ASN A 56 -6.39 -34.32 -32.01
C ASN A 56 -5.31 -35.31 -32.49
N VAL A 57 -4.11 -35.27 -31.91
CA VAL A 57 -2.94 -36.06 -32.31
C VAL A 57 -2.47 -36.93 -31.14
N PRO A 58 -2.75 -38.26 -31.14
CA PRO A 58 -2.45 -39.13 -30.00
C PRO A 58 -0.98 -39.15 -29.56
N SER A 59 -0.03 -38.92 -30.48
CA SER A 59 1.40 -38.87 -30.14
C SER A 59 1.81 -37.62 -29.34
N MET A 60 0.99 -36.56 -29.34
CA MET A 60 1.22 -35.35 -28.54
C MET A 60 0.52 -35.38 -27.17
N TYR A 61 -0.30 -36.40 -26.89
CA TYR A 61 -0.99 -36.55 -25.60
C TYR A 61 -0.07 -36.52 -24.36
N PRO A 62 1.16 -37.10 -24.37
CA PRO A 62 2.07 -37.00 -23.22
C PRO A 62 2.49 -35.56 -22.88
N VAL A 63 2.48 -34.64 -23.85
CA VAL A 63 2.90 -33.24 -23.68
C VAL A 63 1.99 -32.48 -22.72
N ILE A 64 0.70 -32.84 -22.66
CA ILE A 64 -0.29 -32.19 -21.78
C ILE A 64 -0.48 -32.90 -20.43
N GLN A 65 0.14 -34.07 -20.20
CA GLN A 65 -0.02 -34.82 -18.95
C GLN A 65 0.75 -34.21 -17.78
N THR A 66 1.91 -33.60 -18.04
CA THR A 66 2.73 -32.93 -17.02
C THR A 66 2.99 -31.48 -17.41
N ARG A 67 2.97 -30.57 -16.44
CA ARG A 67 3.25 -29.15 -16.70
C ARG A 67 4.65 -28.93 -17.26
N GLU A 68 5.64 -29.71 -16.78
CA GLU A 68 7.02 -29.64 -17.26
C GLU A 68 7.16 -30.01 -18.74
N ALA A 69 6.49 -31.07 -19.20
CA ALA A 69 6.49 -31.43 -20.63
C ALA A 69 5.79 -30.36 -21.48
N PHE A 70 4.69 -29.81 -20.98
CA PHE A 70 3.95 -28.73 -21.63
C PHE A 70 4.79 -27.45 -21.76
N GLU A 71 5.42 -26.99 -20.68
CA GLU A 71 6.31 -25.84 -20.68
C GLU A 71 7.57 -26.07 -21.53
N THR A 72 8.14 -27.27 -21.50
CA THR A 72 9.28 -27.65 -22.35
C THR A 72 8.92 -27.56 -23.82
N HIS A 73 7.71 -27.98 -24.19
CA HIS A 73 7.20 -27.84 -25.55
C HIS A 73 6.90 -26.37 -25.92
N LEU A 74 6.33 -25.56 -25.01
CA LEU A 74 6.16 -24.12 -25.21
C LEU A 74 7.51 -23.40 -25.45
N ASN A 75 8.57 -23.77 -24.72
CA ASN A 75 9.93 -23.26 -24.96
C ASN A 75 10.45 -23.56 -26.38
N THR A 76 9.87 -24.50 -27.14
CA THR A 76 10.26 -24.71 -28.55
C THR A 76 9.66 -23.67 -29.49
N MET A 77 8.50 -23.10 -29.14
CA MET A 77 7.73 -22.17 -29.97
C MET A 77 8.14 -20.71 -29.79
N SER A 78 7.60 -19.82 -30.63
CA SER A 78 7.64 -18.37 -30.47
C SER A 78 6.22 -17.83 -30.55
N GLY A 79 5.92 -16.73 -29.85
CA GLY A 79 4.58 -16.14 -29.83
C GLY A 79 4.06 -15.90 -28.41
N LEU A 80 2.75 -15.81 -28.28
CA LEU A 80 2.08 -15.57 -27.01
C LEU A 80 1.96 -16.88 -26.22
N GLU A 81 2.48 -16.90 -24.99
CA GLU A 81 2.41 -18.03 -24.07
C GLU A 81 1.93 -17.57 -22.67
N PHE A 82 1.21 -18.46 -21.99
CA PHE A 82 0.88 -18.35 -20.57
C PHE A 82 1.75 -19.35 -19.80
N ARG A 83 2.54 -18.88 -18.84
CA ARG A 83 3.50 -19.69 -18.09
C ARG A 83 3.36 -19.50 -16.60
N VAL A 84 3.45 -20.60 -15.83
CA VAL A 84 3.56 -20.53 -14.36
C VAL A 84 4.98 -20.06 -14.01
N VAL A 85 5.07 -19.01 -13.18
CA VAL A 85 6.36 -18.46 -12.72
C VAL A 85 6.62 -18.80 -11.27
N GLU A 86 5.57 -18.86 -10.47
CA GLU A 86 5.66 -19.20 -9.04
C GLU A 86 4.59 -20.25 -8.73
N GLU A 87 5.04 -21.32 -8.09
CA GLU A 87 4.20 -22.38 -7.56
C GLU A 87 3.95 -22.13 -6.08
N PRO A 88 2.84 -22.64 -5.50
CA PRO A 88 2.67 -22.64 -4.07
C PRO A 88 3.84 -23.36 -3.41
N ALA A 89 4.58 -22.66 -2.54
CA ALA A 89 5.61 -23.28 -1.70
C ALA A 89 5.00 -24.45 -0.89
N GLU A 90 5.80 -25.50 -0.68
CA GLU A 90 5.38 -26.90 -0.54
C GLU A 90 4.05 -27.17 0.19
N THR A 91 3.09 -27.86 -0.43
CA THR A 91 3.04 -29.34 -0.52
C THR A 91 2.93 -30.08 0.82
N GLY A 92 2.45 -29.41 1.88
CA GLY A 92 1.84 -30.05 3.06
C GLY A 92 0.31 -29.88 3.08
N PRO A 93 -0.49 -30.84 3.61
CA PRO A 93 -1.93 -30.67 3.80
C PRO A 93 -2.22 -29.47 4.72
N GLY A 94 -2.70 -28.36 4.14
CA GLY A 94 -3.00 -27.12 4.86
C GLY A 94 -1.82 -26.18 5.12
N ALA A 95 -0.64 -26.41 4.53
CA ALA A 95 0.57 -25.61 4.79
C ALA A 95 1.08 -24.76 3.61
N GLY A 96 0.58 -24.96 2.39
CA GLY A 96 0.94 -24.12 1.24
C GLY A 96 0.21 -22.77 1.24
N THR A 97 0.83 -21.74 0.67
CA THR A 97 0.18 -20.43 0.45
C THR A 97 -1.06 -20.52 -0.45
N GLY A 98 -1.15 -21.58 -1.27
CA GLY A 98 -2.26 -21.82 -2.19
C GLY A 98 -2.33 -20.80 -3.33
N VAL A 99 -1.23 -20.06 -3.57
CA VAL A 99 -1.14 -19.03 -4.60
C VAL A 99 -0.30 -19.53 -5.78
N TRP A 100 -0.87 -19.51 -6.97
CA TRP A 100 -0.15 -19.70 -8.24
C TRP A 100 0.04 -18.36 -8.92
N VAL A 101 1.22 -18.12 -9.52
CA VAL A 101 1.46 -16.92 -10.34
C VAL A 101 1.67 -17.31 -11.79
N ILE A 102 0.80 -16.82 -12.68
CA ILE A 102 0.82 -17.08 -14.12
C ILE A 102 1.16 -15.76 -14.83
N ARG A 103 2.12 -15.78 -15.75
CA ARG A 103 2.41 -14.64 -16.63
C ARG A 103 1.89 -14.89 -18.03
N LYS A 104 1.27 -13.86 -18.61
CA LYS A 104 1.08 -13.70 -20.06
C LYS A 104 2.32 -13.03 -20.60
N GLN A 105 3.06 -13.72 -21.45
CA GLN A 105 4.28 -13.23 -22.05
C GLN A 105 4.33 -13.54 -23.55
N THR A 106 5.04 -12.73 -24.31
CA THR A 106 5.38 -13.05 -25.71
C THR A 106 6.85 -13.36 -25.78
N ARG A 107 7.18 -14.56 -26.27
CA ARG A 107 8.54 -14.99 -26.57
C ARG A 107 8.84 -14.71 -28.03
N ARG A 108 9.84 -13.87 -28.30
CA ARG A 108 10.43 -13.68 -29.63
C ARG A 108 11.76 -14.41 -29.66
N LYS A 109 11.79 -15.52 -30.41
CA LYS A 109 13.01 -16.29 -30.65
C LYS A 109 13.91 -15.54 -31.62
N SER A 110 15.17 -15.35 -31.23
CA SER A 110 16.24 -14.92 -32.13
C SER A 110 17.03 -16.15 -32.60
N ALA A 111 17.53 -16.11 -33.84
CA ALA A 111 18.36 -17.20 -34.37
C ALA A 111 19.84 -17.12 -33.90
N TYR A 112 20.23 -15.98 -33.30
CA TYR A 112 21.62 -15.65 -32.98
C TYR A 112 21.81 -15.06 -31.57
N ASP A 113 20.72 -14.84 -30.83
CA ASP A 113 20.68 -14.15 -29.55
C ASP A 113 19.73 -14.92 -28.61
N ASP A 114 19.74 -14.60 -27.31
CA ASP A 114 18.86 -15.23 -26.32
C ASP A 114 17.37 -14.94 -26.61
N ASP A 115 16.47 -15.81 -26.12
CA ASP A 115 15.01 -15.67 -26.27
C ASP A 115 14.51 -14.37 -25.60
N GLU A 116 14.00 -13.42 -26.39
CA GLU A 116 13.45 -12.17 -25.86
C GLU A 116 12.03 -12.41 -25.31
N ILE A 117 11.87 -12.30 -23.99
CA ILE A 117 10.58 -12.50 -23.30
C ILE A 117 10.01 -11.14 -22.86
N THR A 118 8.92 -10.71 -23.51
CA THR A 118 8.17 -9.51 -23.10
C THR A 118 6.95 -9.90 -22.26
N VAL A 119 6.94 -9.55 -20.98
CA VAL A 119 5.79 -9.79 -20.08
C VAL A 119 4.72 -8.73 -20.30
N HIS A 120 3.47 -9.14 -20.53
CA HIS A 120 2.32 -8.25 -20.75
C HIS A 120 1.46 -8.08 -19.51
N ALA A 121 1.16 -9.19 -18.83
CA ALA A 121 0.30 -9.21 -17.66
C ALA A 121 0.69 -10.36 -16.72
N THR A 122 0.37 -10.20 -15.43
CA THR A 122 0.50 -11.25 -14.42
C THR A 122 -0.87 -11.51 -13.83
N TYR A 123 -1.17 -12.79 -13.58
CA TYR A 123 -2.39 -13.27 -12.95
C TYR A 123 -1.98 -14.08 -11.74
N PHE A 124 -2.80 -14.04 -10.70
CA PHE A 124 -2.59 -14.85 -9.50
C PHE A 124 -3.86 -15.63 -9.19
N VAL A 125 -3.69 -16.92 -8.86
CA VAL A 125 -4.79 -17.82 -8.50
C VAL A 125 -4.67 -18.13 -7.02
N VAL A 126 -5.67 -17.71 -6.23
CA VAL A 126 -5.71 -17.90 -4.76
C VAL A 126 -6.82 -18.89 -4.44
N GLY A 127 -6.44 -20.10 -4.04
CA GLY A 127 -7.40 -21.20 -3.92
C GLY A 127 -8.04 -21.48 -5.28
N GLU A 128 -9.34 -21.20 -5.43
CA GLU A 128 -10.07 -21.36 -6.70
C GLU A 128 -10.21 -20.07 -7.53
N ASN A 129 -9.88 -18.90 -6.96
CA ASN A 129 -10.19 -17.61 -7.55
C ASN A 129 -9.02 -17.09 -8.38
N ILE A 130 -9.27 -16.71 -9.64
CA ILE A 130 -8.29 -16.10 -10.54
C ILE A 130 -8.50 -14.58 -10.56
N TYR A 131 -7.40 -13.86 -10.36
CA TYR A 131 -7.32 -12.41 -10.40
C TYR A 131 -6.26 -11.96 -11.41
N MET A 132 -6.53 -10.88 -12.13
CA MET A 132 -5.50 -10.15 -12.88
C MET A 132 -4.79 -9.17 -11.94
N ALA A 133 -3.46 -9.14 -11.96
CA ALA A 133 -2.68 -8.20 -11.16
C ALA A 133 -2.77 -6.79 -11.75
N PRO A 134 -3.31 -5.78 -11.02
CA PRO A 134 -3.37 -4.42 -11.51
C PRO A 134 -1.98 -3.79 -11.61
N THR A 135 -1.81 -2.83 -12.53
CA THR A 135 -0.55 -2.09 -12.65
C THR A 135 -0.36 -1.15 -11.45
N LEU A 136 0.88 -0.98 -10.97
CA LEU A 136 1.18 -0.07 -9.86
C LEU A 136 0.69 1.36 -10.14
N SER A 137 0.79 1.81 -11.39
CA SER A 137 0.25 3.09 -11.86
C SER A 137 -1.26 3.23 -11.64
N ALA A 138 -2.04 2.18 -11.93
CA ALA A 138 -3.50 2.19 -11.73
C ALA A 138 -3.87 2.20 -10.23
N ILE A 139 -3.13 1.44 -9.40
CA ILE A 139 -3.31 1.48 -7.94
C ILE A 139 -3.05 2.90 -7.40
N LEU A 140 -1.94 3.52 -7.82
CA LEU A 140 -1.56 4.86 -7.38
C LEU A 140 -2.56 5.92 -7.86
N SER A 141 -3.00 5.89 -9.12
CA SER A 141 -3.99 6.84 -9.63
C SER A 141 -5.34 6.71 -8.90
N ALA A 142 -5.81 5.48 -8.66
CA ALA A 142 -7.03 5.25 -7.87
C ALA A 142 -6.90 5.77 -6.43
N ARG A 143 -5.76 5.54 -5.76
CA ARG A 143 -5.52 6.05 -4.39
C ARG A 143 -5.45 7.58 -4.36
N ILE A 144 -4.76 8.21 -5.31
CA ILE A 144 -4.67 9.68 -5.41
C ILE A 144 -6.04 10.29 -5.69
N LEU A 145 -6.84 9.69 -6.58
CA LEU A 145 -8.21 10.14 -6.87
C LEU A 145 -9.12 10.04 -5.63
N THR A 146 -9.03 8.94 -4.88
CA THR A 146 -9.78 8.77 -3.62
C THR A 146 -9.37 9.84 -2.59
N ILE A 147 -8.08 10.10 -2.40
CA ILE A 147 -7.59 11.13 -1.47
C ILE A 147 -8.08 12.52 -1.94
N SER A 148 -7.95 12.84 -3.22
CA SER A 148 -8.37 14.13 -3.78
C SER A 148 -9.88 14.35 -3.64
N SER A 149 -10.72 13.32 -3.86
CA SER A 149 -12.17 13.44 -3.68
C SER A 149 -12.55 13.60 -2.21
N GLN A 150 -11.91 12.86 -1.29
CA GLN A 150 -12.11 13.02 0.16
C GLN A 150 -11.68 14.40 0.67
N VAL A 151 -10.54 14.94 0.22
CA VAL A 151 -10.11 16.30 0.54
C VAL A 151 -11.09 17.34 -0.01
N THR A 152 -11.57 17.18 -1.25
CA THR A 152 -12.57 18.08 -1.84
C THR A 152 -13.87 18.07 -1.03
N ASN A 153 -14.33 16.89 -0.63
CA ASN A 153 -15.53 16.74 0.21
C ASN A 153 -15.33 17.32 1.62
N ALA A 154 -14.16 17.14 2.22
CA ALA A 154 -13.82 17.70 3.53
C ALA A 154 -13.71 19.24 3.49
N VAL A 155 -13.11 19.81 2.44
CA VAL A 155 -13.00 21.27 2.27
C VAL A 155 -14.36 21.90 1.99
N THR A 156 -15.16 21.34 1.08
CA THR A 156 -16.51 21.86 0.78
C THR A 156 -17.45 21.77 1.99
N THR A 157 -17.40 20.68 2.76
CA THR A 157 -18.16 20.59 4.03
C THR A 157 -17.65 21.57 5.08
N ALA A 158 -16.33 21.71 5.27
CA ALA A 158 -15.77 22.69 6.21
C ALA A 158 -16.10 24.14 5.83
N GLU A 159 -16.09 24.47 4.54
CA GLU A 159 -16.49 25.78 4.02
C GLU A 159 -17.98 26.06 4.26
N SER A 160 -18.85 25.05 4.11
CA SER A 160 -20.29 25.21 4.35
C SER A 160 -20.66 25.56 5.80
N VAL A 161 -19.81 25.22 6.77
CA VAL A 161 -20.00 25.54 8.20
C VAL A 161 -19.33 26.87 8.59
N ARG A 162 -18.34 27.32 7.83
CA ARG A 162 -17.62 28.58 8.04
C ARG A 162 -18.49 29.77 7.66
N LYS A 163 -18.71 30.70 8.58
CA LYS A 163 -19.32 32.01 8.30
C LYS A 163 -18.25 33.10 8.37
N TRP A 164 -18.40 34.15 7.55
CA TRP A 164 -17.51 35.30 7.55
C TRP A 164 -18.29 36.59 7.77
N GLY A 165 -17.76 37.47 8.61
CA GLY A 165 -18.29 38.82 8.84
C GLY A 165 -17.17 39.87 8.86
N PRO A 166 -17.35 41.07 8.26
CA PRO A 166 -16.26 42.06 8.12
C PRO A 166 -15.59 42.47 9.44
N SER A 167 -16.31 42.45 10.57
CA SER A 167 -15.81 42.84 11.89
C SER A 167 -15.32 41.70 12.77
N MET A 168 -15.76 40.46 12.53
CA MET A 168 -15.43 39.28 13.34
C MET A 168 -14.53 38.27 12.60
N GLY A 169 -14.29 38.45 11.30
CA GLY A 169 -13.56 37.50 10.50
C GLY A 169 -14.32 36.18 10.34
N ASN A 170 -13.61 35.06 10.49
CA ASN A 170 -14.18 33.71 10.39
C ASN A 170 -14.79 33.29 11.74
N PHE A 171 -16.05 32.87 11.74
CA PHE A 171 -16.68 32.28 12.91
C PHE A 171 -17.51 31.05 12.54
N TYR A 172 -17.66 30.15 13.51
CA TYR A 172 -18.45 28.92 13.37
C TYR A 172 -19.68 29.04 14.25
N GLN A 173 -20.87 28.81 13.68
CA GLN A 173 -22.09 28.77 14.47
C GLN A 173 -22.20 27.40 15.12
N LEU A 174 -21.74 27.30 16.38
CA LEU A 174 -22.06 26.17 17.25
C LEU A 174 -23.58 25.96 17.25
N PRO A 175 -24.08 24.71 17.20
CA PRO A 175 -25.49 24.44 17.44
C PRO A 175 -25.86 25.04 18.78
N SER A 176 -26.81 25.98 18.80
CA SER A 176 -27.31 26.49 20.07
C SER A 176 -27.91 25.30 20.81
N ALA A 177 -27.25 24.86 21.89
CA ALA A 177 -27.92 24.08 22.92
C ALA A 177 -29.18 24.86 23.26
N LYS A 178 -30.35 24.26 23.04
CA LYS A 178 -31.64 24.94 23.23
C LYS A 178 -31.87 25.09 24.73
N THR A 179 -31.23 26.07 25.35
CA THR A 179 -31.54 26.52 26.69
C THR A 179 -32.99 26.99 26.65
N SER A 180 -33.88 26.13 27.14
CA SER A 180 -35.28 26.46 27.34
C SER A 180 -35.34 27.61 28.34
N THR A 181 -35.45 28.83 27.83
CA THR A 181 -35.69 30.03 28.61
C THR A 181 -37.10 29.95 29.16
N LYS A 182 -37.27 29.22 30.27
CA LYS A 182 -38.44 29.37 31.14
C LYS A 182 -38.55 30.86 31.50
N PRO A 183 -39.71 31.50 31.29
CA PRO A 183 -39.85 32.93 31.57
C PRO A 183 -39.64 33.19 33.07
N ARG A 184 -38.75 34.14 33.39
CA ARG A 184 -38.43 34.51 34.77
C ARG A 184 -39.55 35.38 35.35
N ILE A 185 -40.48 34.71 36.02
CA ILE A 185 -41.51 35.28 36.91
C ILE A 185 -41.64 34.27 38.06
N HIS A 186 -41.57 34.60 39.35
CA HIS A 186 -41.77 35.87 40.05
C HIS A 186 -40.71 36.15 41.15
N THR A 187 -40.90 37.29 41.82
CA THR A 187 -40.24 37.82 43.02
C THR A 187 -40.14 36.87 44.22
N SER A 188 -39.12 37.11 45.05
CA SER A 188 -38.90 36.47 46.35
C SER A 188 -40.02 36.72 47.36
N ALA A 189 -40.48 35.65 48.02
CA ALA A 189 -41.14 35.71 49.33
C ALA A 189 -40.80 34.41 50.10
N ALA A 190 -40.51 34.53 51.40
CA ALA A 190 -40.03 33.40 52.20
C ALA A 190 -41.17 32.53 52.73
N ALA A 191 -41.00 31.20 52.68
CA ALA A 191 -41.69 30.25 53.55
C ALA A 191 -40.94 28.91 53.57
N THR A 192 -40.32 28.57 54.70
CA THR A 192 -39.83 27.21 55.01
C THR A 192 -41.02 26.26 55.24
N PRO A 193 -41.10 25.09 54.57
CA PRO A 193 -42.03 24.05 54.94
C PRO A 193 -41.37 23.01 55.88
N MET A 194 -41.98 22.82 57.05
CA MET A 194 -41.86 21.59 57.85
C MET A 194 -43.07 20.66 57.58
N PRO A 195 -43.07 19.40 58.06
CA PRO A 195 -43.59 18.26 57.26
C PRO A 195 -44.99 17.75 57.66
N VAL A 196 -45.35 16.59 57.07
CA VAL A 196 -46.51 15.67 57.29
C VAL A 196 -47.87 16.18 56.78
N SER A 197 -48.80 15.36 56.26
CA SER A 197 -48.84 13.90 56.03
C SER A 197 -49.85 13.52 54.93
N ASP A 198 -49.77 12.25 54.49
CA ASP A 198 -50.61 11.42 53.59
C ASP A 198 -52.13 11.75 53.52
N GLU A 199 -52.87 11.54 52.42
CA GLU A 199 -53.13 10.25 51.77
C GLU A 199 -53.52 10.31 50.27
N ALA A 200 -53.08 9.27 49.52
CA ALA A 200 -53.79 8.45 48.51
C ALA A 200 -54.92 9.08 47.65
N SER A 201 -54.98 8.98 46.31
CA SER A 201 -54.43 8.01 45.33
C SER A 201 -54.20 8.71 43.95
N LYS A 202 -53.90 8.10 42.79
CA LYS A 202 -53.79 6.70 42.31
C LYS A 202 -52.81 6.63 41.10
N ALA A 203 -52.51 5.42 40.61
CA ALA A 203 -51.61 5.15 39.46
C ALA A 203 -52.41 4.59 38.22
N PRO A 204 -51.83 4.37 37.00
CA PRO A 204 -50.54 3.69 36.74
C PRO A 204 -49.58 4.25 35.64
N ALA A 205 -48.28 3.99 35.83
CA ALA A 205 -47.14 3.67 34.92
C ALA A 205 -47.10 4.16 33.43
N ALA A 206 -45.95 4.43 32.77
CA ALA A 206 -44.55 3.99 32.98
C ALA A 206 -43.50 5.04 32.42
N PRO A 207 -42.22 4.72 32.05
CA PRO A 207 -41.06 5.20 32.80
C PRO A 207 -40.05 6.11 32.03
N THR A 208 -39.24 6.91 32.73
CA THR A 208 -38.06 7.58 32.11
C THR A 208 -36.92 7.98 33.06
N ALA A 209 -37.03 7.79 34.38
CA ALA A 209 -36.13 8.39 35.37
C ALA A 209 -34.81 7.62 35.65
N ALA A 210 -34.51 6.53 34.92
CA ALA A 210 -33.34 5.69 35.18
C ALA A 210 -32.04 6.20 34.53
N ALA A 211 -32.09 6.73 33.31
CA ALA A 211 -30.90 6.99 32.50
C ALA A 211 -29.99 8.12 33.04
N GLN A 212 -30.55 9.15 33.68
CA GLN A 212 -29.77 10.34 34.05
C GLN A 212 -28.80 10.14 35.23
N LYS A 213 -29.04 9.13 36.10
CA LYS A 213 -28.18 8.89 37.27
C LYS A 213 -26.92 8.07 36.97
N ASP A 214 -26.93 7.29 35.90
CA ASP A 214 -25.76 6.51 35.48
C ASP A 214 -24.78 7.38 34.66
N ASP A 215 -25.29 8.32 33.85
CA ASP A 215 -24.47 9.34 33.18
C ASP A 215 -23.70 10.19 34.19
N GLU A 216 -24.35 10.68 35.26
CA GLU A 216 -23.75 11.53 36.30
C GLU A 216 -22.57 10.81 37.00
N LYS A 217 -22.74 9.54 37.38
CA LYS A 217 -21.68 8.72 37.98
C LYS A 217 -20.57 8.36 36.99
N SER A 218 -20.89 8.17 35.71
CA SER A 218 -19.89 7.89 34.69
C SER A 218 -19.01 9.11 34.42
N LEU A 219 -19.58 10.32 34.45
CA LEU A 219 -18.88 11.59 34.34
C LEU A 219 -17.99 11.85 35.55
N GLU A 220 -18.47 11.57 36.77
CA GLU A 220 -17.68 11.69 38.00
C GLU A 220 -16.45 10.77 37.98
N ARG A 221 -16.64 9.50 37.60
CA ARG A 221 -15.54 8.54 37.43
C ARG A 221 -14.55 8.95 36.33
N LEU A 222 -15.03 9.51 35.22
CA LEU A 222 -14.17 9.97 34.12
C LEU A 222 -13.37 11.22 34.53
N ALA A 223 -13.97 12.10 35.35
CA ALA A 223 -13.27 13.23 35.96
C ALA A 223 -12.16 12.76 36.90
N GLU A 224 -12.43 11.80 37.80
CA GLU A 224 -11.41 11.19 38.67
C GLU A 224 -10.26 10.55 37.87
N GLU A 225 -10.58 9.80 36.80
CA GLU A 225 -9.59 9.15 35.95
C GLU A 225 -8.73 10.19 35.22
N SER A 226 -9.33 11.26 34.68
CA SER A 226 -8.60 12.36 34.04
C SER A 226 -7.67 13.09 35.03
N PHE A 227 -8.10 13.28 36.28
CA PHE A 227 -7.29 13.89 37.34
C PHE A 227 -6.14 12.98 37.76
N MET A 228 -6.35 11.67 37.85
CA MET A 228 -5.29 10.69 38.10
C MET A 228 -4.27 10.62 36.95
N ILE A 229 -4.71 10.71 35.70
CA ILE A 229 -3.82 10.80 34.53
C ILE A 229 -3.01 12.09 34.59
N HIS A 230 -3.62 13.23 34.91
CA HIS A 230 -2.92 14.50 35.09
C HIS A 230 -1.93 14.47 36.26
N MET A 231 -2.26 13.83 37.39
CA MET A 231 -1.32 13.69 38.51
C MET A 231 -0.13 12.77 38.22
N LYS A 232 -0.29 11.79 37.31
CA LYS A 232 0.78 10.86 36.91
C LYS A 232 1.68 11.41 35.80
N TYR A 233 1.10 12.13 34.83
CA TYR A 233 1.78 12.54 33.60
C TYR A 233 1.79 14.07 33.39
N GLY A 234 1.33 14.85 34.37
CA GLY A 234 1.14 16.31 34.27
C GLY A 234 2.39 17.11 33.91
N GLY A 235 3.58 16.57 34.15
CA GLY A 235 4.87 17.14 33.73
C GLY A 235 5.42 16.59 32.41
N GLU A 236 4.81 15.54 31.82
CA GLU A 236 5.23 14.98 30.52
C GLU A 236 4.44 15.58 29.33
N TYR A 237 3.46 16.45 29.58
CA TYR A 237 2.69 17.15 28.55
C TYR A 237 3.39 18.40 28.01
N ILE A 238 4.65 18.27 27.61
CA ILE A 238 5.37 19.09 26.62
C ILE A 238 6.61 18.29 26.23
N ASP A 239 6.88 18.20 24.94
CA ASP A 239 8.13 17.64 24.42
C ASP A 239 9.29 18.58 24.81
N GLU A 240 9.96 18.31 25.94
CA GLU A 240 11.12 19.11 26.44
C GLU A 240 12.37 19.00 25.56
N ASN A 241 12.23 18.47 24.35
CA ASN A 241 13.20 18.51 23.28
C ASN A 241 12.81 19.65 22.30
N PRO A 242 13.24 20.91 22.54
CA PRO A 242 13.00 21.98 21.57
C PRO A 242 13.62 21.57 20.22
N ILE A 243 12.78 21.52 19.19
CA ILE A 243 13.19 21.23 17.81
C ILE A 243 14.11 22.38 17.36
N THR A 244 15.40 22.20 17.60
CA THR A 244 16.44 23.18 17.26
C THR A 244 16.98 22.85 15.88
N GLY A 245 16.84 23.78 14.95
CA GLY A 245 17.18 23.56 13.56
C GLY A 245 16.76 24.73 12.68
N ARG A 246 17.43 24.89 11.54
CA ARG A 246 16.94 25.77 10.48
C ARG A 246 15.87 25.02 9.66
N PRO A 247 14.93 25.72 8.99
CA PRO A 247 13.91 25.05 8.17
C PRO A 247 14.56 24.10 7.15
N GLY A 248 14.31 22.80 7.30
CA GLY A 248 14.90 21.74 6.48
C GLY A 248 15.88 20.79 7.21
N GLU A 249 16.31 21.10 8.44
CA GLU A 249 17.28 20.27 9.18
C GLU A 249 16.82 20.05 10.64
N PHE A 250 16.07 18.96 10.85
CA PHE A 250 15.48 18.61 12.14
C PHE A 250 16.46 17.79 13.00
N HIS A 251 16.91 18.35 14.12
CA HIS A 251 17.69 17.62 15.12
C HIS A 251 16.77 17.14 16.25
N LEU A 252 16.58 15.82 16.36
CA LEU A 252 15.91 15.17 17.47
C LEU A 252 16.97 14.63 18.43
N THR A 253 17.19 15.32 19.55
CA THR A 253 18.12 14.86 20.60
C THR A 253 17.50 13.68 21.36
N THR A 254 17.92 12.45 21.05
CA THR A 254 17.28 11.25 21.61
C THR A 254 17.30 11.27 23.15
N THR A 255 16.14 11.03 23.76
CA THR A 255 16.02 10.95 25.22
C THR A 255 16.75 9.72 25.77
N GLY A 256 17.31 9.84 26.97
CA GLY A 256 18.33 8.94 27.52
C GLY A 256 17.88 7.54 27.96
N ARG A 257 17.24 6.75 27.08
CA ARG A 257 17.03 5.31 27.29
C ARG A 257 18.13 4.53 26.56
N LYS A 258 18.90 3.71 27.30
CA LYS A 258 19.87 2.78 26.71
C LYS A 258 19.11 1.75 25.84
N PRO A 259 19.43 1.60 24.55
CA PRO A 259 18.84 0.52 23.75
C PRO A 259 19.32 -0.85 24.25
N PRO A 260 18.51 -1.92 24.13
CA PRO A 260 18.96 -3.27 24.44
C PRO A 260 20.14 -3.66 23.56
N GLN A 261 21.14 -4.34 24.13
CA GLN A 261 22.35 -4.71 23.42
C GLN A 261 22.05 -5.82 22.39
N ILE A 262 21.97 -5.43 21.12
CA ILE A 262 22.02 -6.37 20.01
C ILE A 262 23.49 -6.78 19.83
N ALA A 263 23.76 -8.08 19.94
CA ALA A 263 25.10 -8.63 19.78
C ALA A 263 25.65 -8.36 18.37
N LYS A 264 26.91 -7.91 18.29
CA LYS A 264 27.60 -7.72 17.02
C LYS A 264 28.05 -9.07 16.48
N THR A 265 27.55 -9.45 15.31
CA THR A 265 28.15 -10.48 14.46
C THR A 265 28.89 -9.78 13.32
N ASP A 266 30.15 -10.16 13.10
CA ASP A 266 31.00 -9.53 12.09
C ASP A 266 30.61 -9.97 10.67
N GLY A 267 30.37 -9.00 9.78
CA GLY A 267 30.06 -9.24 8.36
C GLY A 267 29.93 -7.92 7.58
N PRO A 268 30.58 -7.77 6.40
CA PRO A 268 30.73 -6.45 5.77
C PRO A 268 29.55 -6.09 4.87
N ILE A 269 28.64 -5.23 5.35
CA ILE A 269 27.61 -4.59 4.52
C ILE A 269 27.90 -3.10 4.39
N ARG A 270 27.85 -2.64 3.13
CA ARG A 270 28.22 -1.27 2.70
C ARG A 270 27.28 -0.22 3.30
N SER A 271 27.85 0.90 3.73
CA SER A 271 27.10 2.10 4.09
C SER A 271 26.33 2.65 2.89
N ILE A 272 24.99 2.70 3.00
CA ILE A 272 24.12 3.34 2.01
C ILE A 272 24.16 4.85 2.27
N ASN A 273 24.69 5.62 1.32
CA ASN A 273 24.64 7.08 1.38
C ASN A 273 23.22 7.57 1.13
N THR A 274 22.75 8.50 1.96
CA THR A 274 21.50 9.23 1.74
C THR A 274 21.67 10.27 0.61
N PRO A 275 20.63 10.53 -0.21
CA PRO A 275 20.75 11.46 -1.33
C PRO A 275 20.62 12.93 -0.88
N THR A 276 21.61 13.75 -1.19
CA THR A 276 21.57 15.21 -0.99
C THR A 276 21.00 15.91 -2.23
N ILE A 277 19.93 16.70 -2.04
CA ILE A 277 19.34 17.54 -3.10
C ILE A 277 20.24 18.75 -3.35
N ASN A 278 20.73 18.90 -4.58
CA ASN A 278 21.53 20.04 -5.00
C ASN A 278 20.63 21.19 -5.48
N THR A 279 20.57 22.28 -4.72
CA THR A 279 19.95 23.55 -5.15
C THR A 279 21.01 24.52 -5.68
N LYS A 280 21.33 24.40 -6.97
CA LYS A 280 21.99 25.49 -7.72
C LYS A 280 21.02 26.05 -8.74
N VAL A 281 20.82 27.36 -8.65
CA VAL A 281 19.99 28.15 -9.56
C VAL A 281 20.87 28.53 -10.75
N ASP A 282 20.58 27.97 -11.93
CA ASP A 282 21.19 28.40 -13.19
C ASP A 282 20.37 29.55 -13.78
N ASP A 283 21.01 30.72 -13.91
CA ASP A 283 20.39 31.92 -14.47
C ASP A 283 20.83 32.15 -15.93
N LYS A 284 19.92 32.71 -16.72
CA LYS A 284 19.98 32.76 -18.20
C LYS A 284 21.24 33.42 -18.78
N LYS A 285 21.73 32.86 -19.91
CA LYS A 285 21.88 33.65 -21.15
C LYS A 285 21.93 32.84 -22.44
N GLU A 286 21.15 33.28 -23.44
CA GLU A 286 21.14 32.75 -24.81
C GLU A 286 22.35 33.26 -25.62
N SER A 287 22.84 32.47 -26.60
CA SER A 287 22.77 32.88 -28.02
C SER A 287 23.52 31.95 -29.01
N LYS A 288 22.86 31.75 -30.17
CA LYS A 288 23.38 31.40 -31.51
C LYS A 288 23.95 29.99 -31.79
N GLU A 289 23.24 29.32 -32.69
CA GLU A 289 23.73 28.23 -33.54
C GLU A 289 24.89 28.65 -34.46
N ARG A 290 25.79 27.70 -34.76
CA ARG A 290 26.34 27.43 -36.10
C ARG A 290 26.98 26.04 -36.12
N THR A 291 26.84 25.35 -37.25
CA THR A 291 27.18 23.92 -37.42
C THR A 291 28.60 23.74 -38.06
N PRO A 292 29.07 22.55 -38.50
CA PRO A 292 30.32 21.99 -37.97
C PRO A 292 31.44 21.86 -39.01
N LYS A 293 32.68 21.54 -38.60
CA LYS A 293 33.67 20.83 -39.46
C LYS A 293 34.98 20.41 -38.78
N SER A 294 35.59 19.38 -39.37
CA SER A 294 37.00 18.94 -39.28
C SER A 294 37.47 18.40 -37.91
N ALA A 295 37.59 17.09 -37.68
CA ALA A 295 38.43 16.07 -38.32
C ALA A 295 39.90 16.02 -37.85
N THR A 296 40.45 14.80 -37.95
CA THR A 296 41.86 14.38 -37.75
C THR A 296 42.24 13.85 -36.36
N ALA A 297 42.56 12.55 -36.34
CA ALA A 297 43.10 11.76 -35.23
C ALA A 297 44.64 11.57 -35.43
N PRO A 298 45.38 10.71 -34.69
CA PRO A 298 45.44 10.45 -33.24
C PRO A 298 46.90 10.33 -32.70
N LYS A 299 47.05 9.84 -31.44
CA LYS A 299 48.23 9.16 -30.83
C LYS A 299 49.40 10.07 -30.37
N PRO A 300 50.36 9.58 -29.52
CA PRO A 300 50.49 8.23 -28.91
C PRO A 300 50.63 8.16 -27.37
N ARG A 301 50.45 6.95 -26.82
CA ARG A 301 50.89 6.56 -25.46
C ARG A 301 52.42 6.43 -25.41
N ARG A 302 53.06 6.78 -24.28
CA ARG A 302 54.44 6.35 -23.97
C ARG A 302 54.54 5.82 -22.52
N LYS A 303 54.94 4.54 -22.36
CA LYS A 303 55.35 3.95 -21.07
C LYS A 303 56.83 4.22 -20.82
N LYS A 304 57.20 4.56 -19.58
CA LYS A 304 58.50 4.40 -18.87
C LYS A 304 58.44 5.25 -17.58
N SER A 305 59.11 4.96 -16.47
CA SER A 305 59.75 3.74 -15.95
C SER A 305 60.04 3.94 -14.45
N LYS A 306 60.33 2.85 -13.73
CA LYS A 306 60.52 2.78 -12.26
C LYS A 306 61.97 3.06 -11.86
N MET A 307 62.21 3.96 -10.89
CA MET A 307 63.27 3.90 -9.87
C MET A 307 62.93 4.93 -8.77
N VAL A 308 62.65 4.48 -7.54
CA VAL A 308 63.61 4.30 -6.42
C VAL A 308 64.15 5.63 -5.90
N ASN A 309 63.73 6.00 -4.69
CA ASN A 309 64.60 6.67 -3.75
C ASN A 309 64.39 6.07 -2.35
N SER A 310 65.47 5.63 -1.72
CA SER A 310 65.49 4.91 -0.46
C SER A 310 65.82 5.85 0.69
N THR A 311 65.13 5.75 1.82
CA THR A 311 65.64 6.24 3.10
C THR A 311 65.24 5.27 4.19
N SER A 312 66.24 4.65 4.81
CA SER A 312 66.12 3.63 5.85
C SER A 312 66.16 4.26 7.24
N THR A 313 65.21 3.88 8.09
CA THR A 313 65.25 4.16 9.54
C THR A 313 65.98 3.00 10.25
N PRO A 314 66.84 3.26 11.25
CA PRO A 314 67.58 2.20 11.93
C PRO A 314 66.75 1.48 13.01
N ALA A 315 67.13 0.24 13.32
CA ALA A 315 66.75 -0.47 14.54
C ALA A 315 68.01 -1.04 15.19
N ALA A 316 68.06 -1.02 16.52
CA ALA A 316 69.27 -1.33 17.29
C ALA A 316 69.23 -2.75 17.88
N SER A 317 70.35 -3.46 17.80
CA SER A 317 70.99 -4.32 18.82
C SER A 317 72.17 -5.06 18.19
#